data_AF-A0A7S2VHU5-F1
#
_entry.id   AF-A0A7S2VHU5-F1
#
_cell.length_a   1.000
_cell.length_b   1.000
_cell.length_c   1.000
_cell.angle_alpha   90.00
_cell.angle_beta   90.00
_cell.angle_gamma   90.00
#
_symmetry.space_group_name_H-M   'P 1'
#
loop_
_entity.id
_entity.type
_entity.pdbx_description
1 polymer ?
#
loop_
_entity_poly.entity_id
_entity_poly.type
_entity_poly.pdbx_seq_one_letter_code
_entity_poly.pdbx_strand_id
1 'polypeptide(L)'
;MSERRDRPLSALRDVKRQQDSIIKDFDPSKSENFARQQQSLKDRHRAAFSLLSDTVRCESSPLEVLNMYAAKTKAVAKTEYIEAGSDKIFRCKISFSNLLLTIEGKGEGNTKKQSQHQAAASILIQMRERGRKENGL
;
A
#
# COMPACT_ATOMS: atom_id res chain seq x y z
N MET A 1 -50.82 -26.79 27.77
CA MET A 1 -49.33 -26.83 27.80
C MET A 1 -48.85 -25.63 28.58
N SER A 2 -48.45 -25.81 29.84
CA SER A 2 -47.95 -24.74 30.71
C SER A 2 -46.55 -24.32 30.28
N GLU A 3 -46.33 -23.02 30.14
CA GLU A 3 -45.04 -22.44 29.75
C GLU A 3 -43.98 -22.68 30.83
N ARG A 4 -42.73 -22.92 30.41
CA ARG A 4 -41.61 -23.22 31.30
C ARG A 4 -41.12 -21.92 31.97
N ARG A 5 -41.22 -21.84 33.30
CA ARG A 5 -40.79 -20.66 34.08
C ARG A 5 -39.33 -20.27 33.87
N ASP A 6 -38.46 -21.21 33.52
CA ASP A 6 -37.04 -20.98 33.25
C ASP A 6 -36.74 -20.44 31.84
N ARG A 7 -37.72 -20.50 30.91
CA ARG A 7 -37.55 -20.08 29.51
C ARG A 7 -38.88 -19.54 28.95
N PRO A 8 -39.36 -18.40 29.44
CA PRO A 8 -40.59 -17.80 28.93
C PRO A 8 -40.39 -17.43 27.44
N LEU A 9 -41.41 -17.67 26.62
CA LEU A 9 -41.45 -17.42 25.19
C LEU A 9 -41.24 -15.93 24.87
N SER A 10 -41.57 -15.04 25.80
CA SER A 10 -41.26 -13.60 25.70
C SER A 10 -39.75 -13.34 25.66
N ALA A 11 -38.98 -13.93 26.59
CA ALA A 11 -37.52 -13.78 26.62
C ALA A 11 -36.86 -14.36 25.36
N LEU A 12 -37.39 -15.46 24.82
CA LEU A 12 -36.91 -16.04 23.56
C LEU A 12 -37.18 -15.13 22.35
N ARG A 13 -38.30 -14.38 22.34
CA ARG A 13 -38.62 -13.41 21.30
C ARG A 13 -37.70 -12.19 21.34
N ASP A 14 -37.35 -11.73 22.54
CA ASP A 14 -36.45 -10.58 22.71
C ASP A 14 -35.02 -10.94 22.28
N VAL A 15 -34.53 -12.12 22.67
CA VAL A 15 -33.24 -12.65 22.21
C VAL A 15 -33.22 -12.80 20.68
N LYS A 16 -34.31 -13.31 20.09
CA LYS A 16 -34.41 -13.45 18.63
C LYS A 16 -34.39 -12.09 17.92
N ARG A 17 -35.15 -11.09 18.41
CA ARG A 17 -35.10 -9.73 17.85
C ARG A 17 -33.71 -9.12 17.92
N GLN A 18 -33.00 -9.35 19.02
CA GLN A 18 -31.65 -8.86 19.19
C GLN A 18 -30.68 -9.54 18.20
N GLN A 19 -30.79 -10.86 18.02
CA GLN A 19 -30.01 -11.59 17.02
C GLN A 19 -30.33 -11.12 15.59
N ASP A 20 -31.61 -10.96 15.24
CA ASP A 20 -32.03 -10.50 13.92
C ASP A 20 -31.51 -9.08 13.61
N SER A 21 -31.47 -8.19 14.61
CA SER A 21 -30.86 -6.86 14.48
C SER A 21 -29.34 -6.95 14.24
N ILE A 22 -28.64 -7.75 15.03
CA ILE A 22 -27.19 -7.95 14.88
C ILE A 22 -26.87 -8.50 13.48
N ILE A 23 -27.63 -9.49 13.01
CA ILE A 23 -27.44 -10.09 11.69
C ILE A 23 -27.73 -9.10 10.56
N LYS A 24 -28.78 -8.29 10.71
CA LYS A 24 -29.17 -7.30 9.70
C LYS A 24 -28.13 -6.20 9.54
N ASP A 25 -27.49 -5.79 10.63
CA ASP A 25 -26.49 -4.73 10.65
C ASP A 25 -25.05 -5.24 10.44
N PHE A 26 -24.85 -6.56 10.48
CA PHE A 26 -23.54 -7.18 10.26
C PHE A 26 -23.20 -7.24 8.76
N ASP A 27 -22.38 -6.29 8.33
CA ASP A 27 -21.79 -6.28 7.00
C ASP A 27 -20.27 -6.54 7.10
N PRO A 28 -19.79 -7.75 6.78
CA PRO A 28 -18.37 -8.09 6.87
C PRO A 28 -17.49 -7.31 5.89
N SER A 29 -18.08 -6.63 4.90
CA SER A 29 -17.35 -5.78 3.95
C SER A 29 -17.10 -4.36 4.50
N LYS A 30 -17.94 -3.87 5.43
CA LYS A 30 -17.81 -2.56 6.07
C LYS A 30 -16.95 -2.60 7.33
N SER A 31 -15.79 -3.26 7.25
CA SER A 31 -14.90 -3.31 8.41
C SER A 31 -14.42 -1.88 8.77
N GLU A 32 -14.66 -1.44 10.00
CA GLU A 32 -14.04 -0.22 10.57
C GLU A 32 -12.52 -0.21 10.43
N ASN A 33 -11.93 -1.39 10.21
CA ASN A 33 -10.52 -1.61 9.99
C ASN A 33 -9.98 -0.91 8.75
N PHE A 34 -10.77 -0.69 7.70
CA PHE A 34 -10.25 -0.11 6.46
C PHE A 34 -9.80 1.34 6.64
N ALA A 35 -10.61 2.18 7.29
CA ALA A 35 -10.25 3.57 7.57
C ALA A 35 -9.01 3.67 8.49
N ARG A 36 -8.96 2.83 9.54
CA ARG A 36 -7.79 2.74 10.44
C ARG A 36 -6.54 2.25 9.71
N GLN A 37 -6.69 1.27 8.81
CA GLN A 37 -5.59 0.73 8.01
C GLN A 37 -5.04 1.78 7.02
N GLN A 38 -5.92 2.54 6.36
CA GLN A 38 -5.52 3.67 5.53
C GLN A 38 -4.76 4.72 6.32
N GLN A 39 -5.29 5.13 7.49
CA GLN A 39 -4.60 6.10 8.34
C GLN A 39 -3.22 5.61 8.77
N SER A 40 -3.13 4.35 9.23
CA SER A 40 -1.86 3.72 9.59
C SER A 40 -0.87 3.70 8.42
N LEU A 41 -1.33 3.47 7.19
CA LEU A 41 -0.47 3.52 6.01
C LEU A 41 -0.01 4.95 5.68
N LYS A 42 -0.89 5.96 5.81
CA LYS A 42 -0.49 7.37 5.65
C LYS A 42 0.59 7.76 6.65
N ASP A 43 0.47 7.35 7.91
CA ASP A 43 1.48 7.64 8.94
C ASP A 43 2.82 6.97 8.62
N ARG A 44 2.80 5.73 8.09
CA ARG A 44 4.01 5.06 7.58
C ARG A 44 4.65 5.82 6.42
N HIS A 45 3.86 6.31 5.47
CA HIS A 45 4.35 7.12 4.36
C HIS A 45 4.99 8.43 4.84
N ARG A 46 4.37 9.12 5.81
CA ARG A 46 4.93 10.32 6.44
C ARG A 46 6.27 10.03 7.11
N ALA A 47 6.35 8.97 7.91
CA ALA A 47 7.60 8.58 8.57
C ALA A 47 8.70 8.19 7.57
N ALA A 48 8.33 7.49 6.49
CA ALA A 48 9.26 7.08 5.44
C ALA A 48 9.71 8.23 4.53
N PHE A 49 8.99 9.35 4.49
CA PHE A 49 9.31 10.51 3.64
C PHE A 49 10.69 11.09 3.92
N SER A 50 11.18 10.99 5.16
CA SER A 50 12.55 11.35 5.54
C SER A 50 13.63 10.69 4.66
N LEU A 51 13.40 9.47 4.18
CA LEU A 51 14.32 8.78 3.25
C LEU A 51 14.42 9.47 1.90
N LEU A 52 13.34 10.13 1.46
CA LEU A 52 13.27 10.81 0.17
C LEU A 52 13.93 12.19 0.21
N SER A 53 14.15 12.75 1.41
CA SER A 53 14.81 14.03 1.62
C SER A 53 16.33 13.96 1.39
N ASP A 54 16.93 12.79 1.58
CA ASP A 54 18.35 12.54 1.26
C ASP A 54 18.52 12.34 -0.26
N THR A 55 18.70 13.45 -0.98
CA THR A 55 18.84 13.45 -2.44
C THR A 55 20.10 12.71 -2.89
N VAL A 56 21.20 12.84 -2.16
CA VAL A 56 22.48 12.22 -2.49
C VAL A 56 22.35 10.70 -2.47
N ARG A 57 21.75 10.14 -1.41
CA ARG A 57 21.56 8.68 -1.32
C ARG A 57 20.54 8.16 -2.34
N CYS A 58 19.50 8.96 -2.63
CA CYS A 58 18.53 8.64 -3.67
C CYS A 58 19.17 8.55 -5.06
N GLU A 59 20.22 9.33 -5.33
CA GLU A 59 20.96 9.29 -6.60
C GLU A 59 22.03 8.19 -6.64
N SER A 60 22.74 7.95 -5.52
CA SER A 60 23.76 6.92 -5.46
C SER A 60 23.17 5.51 -5.50
N SER A 61 22.11 5.28 -4.72
CA SER A 61 21.55 3.95 -4.43
C SER A 61 20.00 3.93 -4.44
N PRO A 62 19.33 4.31 -5.55
CA PRO A 62 17.88 4.40 -5.64
C PRO A 62 17.18 3.06 -5.40
N LEU A 63 17.75 1.93 -5.81
CA LEU A 63 17.19 0.61 -5.55
C LEU A 63 17.16 0.28 -4.05
N GLU A 64 18.23 0.62 -3.34
CA GLU A 64 18.31 0.43 -1.89
C GLU A 64 17.29 1.30 -1.17
N VAL A 65 17.21 2.58 -1.53
CA VAL A 65 16.24 3.52 -0.94
C VAL A 65 14.81 3.10 -1.25
N LEU A 66 14.51 2.66 -2.47
CA LEU A 66 13.20 2.16 -2.86
C LEU A 66 12.81 0.92 -2.04
N ASN A 67 13.73 -0.03 -1.83
CA ASN A 67 13.49 -1.20 -1.00
C ASN A 67 13.27 -0.83 0.47
N MET A 68 14.06 0.10 1.01
CA MET A 68 13.85 0.61 2.38
C MET A 68 12.50 1.31 2.53
N TYR A 69 12.13 2.12 1.54
CA TYR A 69 10.84 2.79 1.52
C TYR A 69 9.70 1.77 1.46
N ALA A 70 9.80 0.77 0.59
CA ALA A 70 8.82 -0.31 0.47
C ALA A 70 8.65 -1.09 1.77
N ALA A 71 9.76 -1.43 2.44
CA ALA A 71 9.74 -2.12 3.74
C ALA A 71 9.02 -1.28 4.81
N LYS A 72 9.26 0.03 4.88
CA LYS A 72 8.59 0.93 5.83
C LYS A 72 7.10 1.09 5.56
N THR A 73 6.69 1.12 4.28
CA THR A 73 5.30 1.38 3.88
C THR A 73 4.49 0.11 3.62
N LYS A 74 5.07 -1.07 3.88
CA LYS A 74 4.50 -2.38 3.53
C LYS A 74 4.08 -2.46 2.05
N ALA A 75 4.85 -1.81 1.19
CA ALA A 75 4.65 -1.88 -0.24
C ALA A 75 5.46 -3.03 -0.83
N VAL A 76 5.05 -3.45 -2.02
CA VAL A 76 5.77 -4.44 -2.82
C VAL A 76 6.36 -3.71 -4.02
N ALA A 77 7.67 -3.88 -4.23
CA ALA A 77 8.35 -3.44 -5.43
C ALA A 77 8.59 -4.66 -6.34
N LYS A 78 7.90 -4.73 -7.47
CA LYS A 78 8.05 -5.80 -8.46
C LYS A 78 8.80 -5.28 -9.68
N THR A 79 9.75 -6.05 -10.18
CA THR A 79 10.43 -5.80 -11.45
C THR A 79 9.83 -6.73 -12.49
N GLU A 80 9.23 -6.20 -13.56
CA GLU A 80 8.43 -7.01 -14.50
C GLU A 80 9.15 -7.33 -15.81
N TYR A 81 9.93 -6.39 -16.35
CA TYR A 81 10.48 -6.53 -17.70
C TYR A 81 11.96 -6.16 -17.69
N ILE A 82 12.81 -7.01 -18.28
CA ILE A 82 14.21 -6.68 -18.60
C ILE A 82 14.50 -7.24 -19.99
N GLU A 83 14.10 -6.49 -21.02
CA GLU A 83 14.39 -6.84 -22.41
C GLU A 83 15.56 -6.02 -22.91
N ALA A 84 16.53 -6.69 -23.56
CA ALA A 84 17.46 -6.02 -24.44
C ALA A 84 16.75 -5.81 -25.77
N GLY A 85 16.48 -4.56 -26.13
CA GLY A 85 15.98 -4.25 -27.46
C GLY A 85 17.02 -4.60 -28.54
N SER A 86 16.60 -4.56 -29.80
CA SER A 86 17.50 -4.70 -30.96
C SER A 86 18.62 -3.65 -30.98
N ASP A 87 18.44 -2.56 -30.24
CA ASP A 87 19.37 -1.47 -29.98
C ASP A 87 20.43 -1.78 -28.89
N LYS A 88 20.43 -2.98 -28.32
CA LYS A 88 21.29 -3.39 -27.18
C LYS A 88 21.05 -2.57 -25.90
N ILE A 89 19.89 -1.92 -25.79
CA ILE A 89 19.49 -1.17 -24.59
C ILE A 89 18.58 -2.06 -23.75
N PHE A 90 18.89 -2.17 -22.47
CA PHE A 90 18.04 -2.83 -21.49
C PHE A 90 16.93 -1.88 -21.04
N ARG A 91 15.68 -2.32 -21.14
CA ARG A 91 14.52 -1.58 -20.63
C ARG A 91 13.96 -2.29 -19.41
N CYS A 92 13.73 -1.52 -18.35
CA CYS A 92 13.22 -2.00 -17.08
C CYS A 92 11.95 -1.27 -16.66
N LYS A 93 10.98 -2.03 -16.15
CA LYS A 93 9.80 -1.49 -15.45
C LYS A 93 9.77 -2.01 -14.01
N ILE A 94 9.66 -1.10 -13.07
CA ILE A 94 9.45 -1.40 -11.65
C ILE A 94 8.07 -0.86 -11.25
N SER A 95 7.26 -1.70 -10.63
CA SER A 95 5.96 -1.37 -10.09
C SER A 95 6.04 -1.39 -8.57
N PHE A 96 5.87 -0.23 -7.95
CA PHE A 96 5.75 -0.07 -6.51
C PHE A 96 4.27 0.03 -6.14
N SER A 97 3.76 -0.86 -5.29
CA SER A 97 2.35 -0.83 -4.90
C SER A 97 2.09 -1.18 -3.44
N ASN A 98 1.13 -0.50 -2.84
CA ASN A 98 0.45 -0.89 -1.61
C ASN A 98 -1.04 -0.51 -1.70
N LEU A 99 -1.76 -0.64 -0.59
CA LEU A 99 -3.20 -0.37 -0.54
C LEU A 99 -3.59 1.08 -0.90
N LEU A 100 -2.69 2.05 -0.71
CA LEU A 100 -2.96 3.47 -0.94
C LEU A 100 -2.38 4.01 -2.25
N LEU A 101 -1.32 3.37 -2.74
CA LEU A 101 -0.43 3.97 -3.72
C LEU A 101 0.10 2.91 -4.67
N THR A 102 -0.02 3.21 -5.96
CA THR A 102 0.68 2.50 -7.02
C THR A 102 1.46 3.51 -7.84
N ILE A 103 2.76 3.30 -8.00
CA ILE A 103 3.66 4.10 -8.82
C ILE A 103 4.47 3.16 -9.69
N GLU A 104 4.64 3.54 -10.95
CA GLU A 104 5.47 2.80 -11.89
C GLU A 104 6.67 3.65 -12.31
N GLY A 105 7.83 3.00 -12.36
CA GLY A 105 9.07 3.56 -12.86
C GLY A 105 9.51 2.82 -14.11
N LYS A 106 10.01 3.59 -15.08
CA LYS A 106 10.65 3.05 -16.29
C LYS A 106 12.09 3.52 -16.32
N GLY A 107 12.98 2.65 -16.79
CA GLY A 107 14.39 2.95 -16.91
C GLY A 107 15.01 2.23 -18.08
N GLU A 108 16.04 2.82 -18.64
CA GLU A 108 16.79 2.33 -19.78
C GLU A 108 18.28 2.33 -19.43
N GLY A 109 19.07 1.46 -20.04
CA GLY A 109 20.51 1.47 -19.78
C GLY A 109 21.27 0.42 -20.56
N ASN A 110 22.59 0.57 -20.58
CA ASN A 110 23.48 -0.36 -21.26
C ASN A 110 23.64 -1.68 -20.49
N THR A 111 23.15 -1.72 -19.25
CA THR A 111 23.11 -2.92 -18.41
C THR A 111 21.78 -3.02 -17.68
N LYS A 112 21.39 -4.25 -17.29
CA LYS A 112 20.21 -4.51 -16.44
C LYS A 112 20.24 -3.69 -15.14
N LYS A 113 21.42 -3.53 -14.54
CA LYS A 113 21.58 -2.77 -13.30
C LYS A 113 21.31 -1.28 -13.52
N GLN A 114 21.82 -0.70 -14.62
CA GLN A 114 21.55 0.71 -14.95
C GLN A 114 20.08 0.97 -15.23
N SER A 115 19.41 0.11 -16.00
CA SER A 115 18.00 0.28 -16.29
C SER A 115 17.12 0.15 -15.03
N GLN A 116 17.44 -0.76 -14.13
CA GLN A 116 16.80 -0.86 -12.81
C GLN A 116 17.05 0.37 -11.93
N HIS A 117 18.28 0.88 -11.92
CA HIS A 117 18.67 2.06 -11.14
C HIS A 117 17.87 3.29 -11.60
N GLN A 118 17.76 3.51 -12.92
CA GLN A 118 16.95 4.60 -13.48
C GLN A 118 15.45 4.42 -13.20
N ALA A 119 14.93 3.19 -13.34
CA ALA A 119 13.53 2.91 -13.02
C ALA A 119 13.20 3.21 -11.55
N ALA A 120 14.07 2.82 -10.62
CA ALA A 120 13.91 3.11 -9.21
C ALA A 120 14.02 4.61 -8.91
N ALA A 121 14.99 5.31 -9.51
CA ALA A 121 15.14 6.75 -9.37
C ALA A 121 13.88 7.51 -9.83
N SER A 122 13.28 7.09 -10.96
CA SER A 122 12.01 7.64 -11.46
C SER A 122 10.89 7.53 -10.43
N ILE A 123 10.76 6.38 -9.75
CA ILE A 123 9.75 6.18 -8.70
C ILE A 123 10.02 7.12 -7.51
N LEU A 124 11.27 7.23 -7.06
CA LEU A 124 11.62 8.08 -5.91
C LEU A 124 11.33 9.57 -6.19
N ILE A 125 11.57 10.03 -7.42
CA ILE A 125 11.23 11.39 -7.85
C ILE A 125 9.71 11.60 -7.79
N GLN A 126 8.93 10.69 -8.38
CA GLN A 126 7.46 10.76 -8.35
C GLN A 126 6.91 10.75 -6.91
N MET A 127 7.47 9.91 -6.03
CA MET A 127 7.11 9.89 -4.61
C MET A 127 7.42 11.21 -3.90
N ARG A 128 8.57 11.81 -4.20
CA ARG A 128 8.99 13.09 -3.60
C ARG A 128 8.07 14.22 -4.04
N GLU A 129 7.75 14.30 -5.33
CA GLU A 129 6.83 15.30 -5.88
C GLU A 129 5.43 15.16 -5.28
N ARG A 130 4.95 13.92 -5.13
CA ARG A 130 3.66 13.64 -4.51
C ARG A 130 3.64 14.03 -3.03
N GLY A 131 4.68 13.66 -2.29
CA GLY A 131 4.77 14.01 -0.87
C GLY A 131 4.95 15.51 -0.62
N ARG A 132 5.54 16.27 -1.56
CA ARG A 132 5.54 17.74 -1.52
C ARG A 132 4.13 18.31 -1.65
N LYS A 133 3.36 17.84 -2.64
CA LYS A 133 1.95 18.23 -2.83
C LYS A 133 1.07 17.89 -1.62
N GLU A 134 1.26 16.73 -1.02
CA GLU A 134 0.45 16.27 0.12
C GLU A 134 0.83 16.97 1.45
N ASN A 135 2.06 17.46 1.58
CA ASN A 135 2.54 18.16 2.79
C ASN A 135 2.59 19.70 2.65
N GLY A 136 2.21 20.26 1.50
CA GLY A 136 2.16 21.71 1.27
C GLY A 136 3.53 22.38 1.20
N LEU A 137 4.55 21.67 0.70
CA LEU A 137 5.93 22.15 0.53
C LEU A 137 6.30 22.32 -0.95
#